data_AF-B7P2C2-F1
#
_entry.id   AF-B7P2C2-F1
#
_cell.length_a   1.000
_cell.length_b   1.000
_cell.length_c   1.000
_cell.angle_alpha   90.00
_cell.angle_beta   90.00
_cell.angle_gamma   90.00
#
_symmetry.space_group_name_H-M   'P 1'
#
loop_
_entity.id
_entity.type
_entity.pdbx_description
1 polymer ?
#
loop_
_entity_poly.entity_id
_entity_poly.type
_entity_poly.pdbx_seq_one_letter_code
_entity_poly.pdbx_strand_id
1 'polypeptide(L)' 'MRKSGTQEPGTRREILRGIKYVRPGNNFIPEFPIFQKIEVNGENQHPFYTFLKVGSRCSPGTCSC' A
#
# COMPACT_ATOMS: atom_id res chain seq x y z
N MET A 1 -16.48 1.34 0.94
CA MET A 1 -15.03 1.05 1.00
C MET A 1 -14.29 2.38 1.10
N ARG A 2 -13.56 2.67 2.19
CA ARG A 2 -12.91 3.99 2.37
C ARG A 2 -11.61 4.03 1.56
N LYS A 3 -11.51 4.98 0.63
CA LYS A 3 -10.27 5.32 -0.09
C LYS A 3 -9.26 5.80 0.96
N SER A 4 -8.02 5.29 0.95
CA SER A 4 -6.94 5.85 1.80
C SER A 4 -6.87 7.35 1.53
N GLY A 5 -6.84 8.18 2.58
CA GLY A 5 -7.09 9.63 2.52
C GLY A 5 -6.00 10.44 1.80
N THR A 6 -5.74 10.14 0.53
CA THR A 6 -4.76 10.82 -0.34
C THR A 6 -3.38 10.98 0.31
N GLN A 7 -2.97 10.00 1.11
CA GLN A 7 -1.70 10.05 1.85
C GLN A 7 -0.47 9.92 0.94
N GLU A 8 -0.63 9.32 -0.24
CA GLU A 8 0.43 9.12 -1.23
C GLU A 8 0.08 9.84 -2.54
N PRO A 9 0.06 11.19 -2.58
CA PRO A 9 -0.30 11.93 -3.79
C PRO A 9 0.82 11.96 -4.84
N GLY A 10 2.08 11.75 -4.42
CA GLY A 10 3.26 11.91 -5.26
C GLY A 10 3.42 10.85 -6.36
N THR A 11 4.17 11.23 -7.38
CA THR A 11 4.71 10.36 -8.43
C THR A 11 5.84 9.48 -7.89
N ARG A 12 6.24 8.43 -8.63
CA ARG A 12 7.29 7.48 -8.20
C ARG A 12 8.58 8.17 -7.71
N ARG A 13 9.00 9.26 -8.37
CA ARG A 13 10.21 10.00 -8.00
C ARG A 13 10.01 10.82 -6.72
N GLU A 14 8.82 11.36 -6.53
CA GLU A 14 8.45 12.14 -5.36
C GLU A 14 8.30 11.26 -4.12
N ILE A 15 7.78 10.03 -4.26
CA ILE A 15 7.67 9.06 -3.16
C ILE A 15 9.06 8.76 -2.57
N LEU A 16 10.05 8.45 -3.43
CA LEU A 16 11.41 8.17 -2.97
C LEU A 16 12.06 9.38 -2.28
N ARG A 17 11.82 10.59 -2.78
CA ARG A 17 12.29 11.82 -2.15
C ARG A 17 11.56 12.11 -0.84
N GLY A 18 10.25 11.85 -0.78
CA GLY A 18 9.42 12.04 0.40
C GLY A 18 9.88 11.16 1.55
N ILE A 19 10.15 9.89 1.27
CA ILE A 19 10.69 8.94 2.24
C ILE A 19 12.07 9.39 2.76
N LYS A 20 12.95 9.82 1.85
CA LYS A 20 14.33 10.22 2.19
C LYS A 20 14.44 11.53 2.97
N TYR A 21 13.64 12.53 2.59
CA TYR A 21 13.82 13.91 3.05
C TYR A 21 12.67 14.46 3.91
N VAL A 22 11.46 13.90 3.81
CA VAL A 22 10.27 14.46 4.45
C VAL A 22 9.85 13.60 5.65
N ARG A 23 9.42 12.36 5.41
CA ARG A 23 8.97 11.41 6.45
C ARG A 23 9.20 9.97 5.95
N PRO A 24 9.99 9.12 6.63
CA PRO A 24 10.64 9.32 7.93
C PRO A 24 11.68 10.44 7.97
N GLY A 25 12.27 10.79 6.82
CA GLY A 25 13.30 11.83 6.73
C GLY A 25 14.69 11.33 7.17
N ASN A 26 15.58 12.25 7.51
CA ASN A 26 16.93 11.95 8.03
C ASN A 26 17.80 11.07 7.11
N ASN A 27 17.70 11.27 5.78
CA ASN A 27 18.37 10.45 4.77
C ASN A 27 18.01 8.95 4.83
N PHE A 28 16.83 8.61 5.33
CA PHE A 28 16.36 7.23 5.37
C PHE A 28 16.32 6.62 3.95
N ILE A 29 16.97 5.48 3.80
CA ILE A 29 16.99 4.69 2.57
C ILE A 29 16.41 3.31 2.91
N PRO A 30 15.30 2.89 2.29
CA PRO A 30 14.74 1.57 2.52
C PRO A 30 15.65 0.49 1.93
N GLU A 31 15.92 -0.57 2.71
CA GLU A 31 16.73 -1.72 2.27
C GLU A 31 15.94 -2.70 1.38
N PHE A 32 14.63 -2.54 1.32
CA PHE A 32 13.72 -3.38 0.52
C PHE A 32 13.25 -2.66 -0.75
N PRO A 33 12.86 -3.40 -1.81
CA PRO A 33 12.41 -2.80 -3.06
C PRO A 33 11.05 -2.11 -2.88
N ILE A 34 10.97 -0.85 -3.33
CA ILE A 34 9.71 -0.12 -3.48
C ILE A 34 9.18 -0.29 -4.90
N PHE A 35 7.98 -0.85 -5.02
CA PHE A 35 7.29 -1.06 -6.29
C PHE A 35 6.53 0.20 -6.76
N GLN A 36 6.06 0.16 -8.00
CA GLN A 36 5.23 1.24 -8.54
C GLN A 36 3.90 1.35 -7.79
N LYS A 37 3.41 2.58 -7.65
CA LYS A 37 2.08 2.86 -7.10
C LYS A 37 1.01 2.16 -7.95
N ILE A 38 0.22 1.31 -7.31
CA ILE A 38 -0.90 0.59 -7.91
C ILE A 38 -2.15 0.75 -7.05
N GLU A 39 -3.32 0.56 -7.66
CA GLU A 39 -4.57 0.53 -6.92
C GLU A 39 -4.73 -0.82 -6.22
N VAL A 40 -4.91 -0.77 -4.90
CA VAL A 40 -5.09 -1.96 -4.07
C VAL A 40 -6.55 -2.33 -3.89
N ASN A 41 -7.49 -1.41 -4.12
CA ASN A 41 -8.93 -1.56 -3.94
C ASN A 41 -9.66 -0.79 -5.05
N GLY A 42 -10.82 -1.29 -5.50
CA GLY A 42 -11.62 -0.67 -6.56
C GLY A 42 -11.68 -1.52 -7.82
N GLU A 43 -12.29 -0.97 -8.87
CA GLU A 43 -12.48 -1.66 -10.16
C GLU A 43 -11.15 -1.87 -10.89
N ASN A 44 -10.21 -0.93 -10.77
CA ASN A 44 -8.88 -1.00 -11.38
C ASN A 44 -7.82 -1.63 -10.46
N GLN A 45 -8.24 -2.41 -9.45
CA GLN A 45 -7.30 -3.04 -8.53
C GLN A 45 -6.37 -4.03 -9.24
N HIS A 46 -5.10 -4.07 -8.84
CA HIS A 46 -4.15 -5.02 -9.42
C HIS A 46 -4.51 -6.47 -9.05
N PRO A 47 -4.49 -7.43 -9.99
CA PRO A 47 -4.97 -8.80 -9.78
C PRO A 47 -4.25 -9.55 -8.65
N PHE A 48 -2.98 -9.22 -8.40
CA PHE A 48 -2.22 -9.73 -7.26
C PHE A 48 -2.92 -9.43 -5.91
N TYR A 49 -3.45 -8.22 -5.72
CA TYR A 49 -4.18 -7.86 -4.51
C TYR A 49 -5.55 -8.53 -4.43
N THR A 50 -6.18 -8.83 -5.57
CA THR A 50 -7.40 -9.64 -5.60
C THR A 50 -7.14 -11.04 -5.06
N PHE A 51 -6.07 -11.70 -5.54
CA PHE A 51 -5.67 -13.02 -5.05
C PHE A 51 -5.40 -13.00 -3.53
N LEU A 52 -4.60 -12.05 -3.05
CA LEU A 52 -4.26 -11.96 -1.62
C LEU A 52 -5.49 -11.75 -0.74
N LYS A 53 -6.43 -10.88 -1.13
CA LYS A 53 -7.66 -10.66 -0.33
C LYS A 53 -8.58 -11.87 -0.27
N VAL A 54 -8.57 -12.72 -1.30
CA VAL A 54 -9.36 -13.96 -1.30
C VAL A 54 -8.70 -15.01 -0.40
N GLY A 55 -7.36 -15.11 -0.43
CA GLY A 55 -6.61 -16.02 0.43
C GLY A 55 -6.56 -15.61 1.91
N SER A 56 -6.56 -14.30 2.21
CA SER A 56 -6.48 -13.78 3.59
C SER A 56 -7.82 -13.76 4.34
N ARG A 57 -8.87 -14.43 3.83
CA ARG A 57 -10.17 -14.54 4.52
C ARG A 57 -10.10 -15.51 5.69
N CYS A 58 -9.36 -15.16 6.73
CA CYS A 58 -9.79 -15.48 8.08
C CYS A 58 -10.74 -14.36 8.50
N SER A 59 -12.04 -14.63 8.47
CA SER A 59 -13.09 -13.68 8.83
C SER A 59 -12.96 -13.32 10.32
N PRO A 60 -12.70 -12.05 10.70
CA PRO A 60 -12.79 -11.63 12.09
C PRO A 60 -14.28 -11.47 12.43
N GLY A 61 -14.99 -12.59 12.54
CA GLY A 61 -16.43 -12.62 12.80
C GLY A 61 -17.15 -13.95 12.61
N THR A 62 -16.50 -15.00 12.07
CA THR A 62 -17.12 -16.34 11.94
C THR A 62 -16.29 -17.48 12.52
N CYS A 63 -15.22 -17.19 13.27
CA CYS A 63 -14.66 -18.20 14.17
C CYS A 63 -15.56 -18.27 15.40
N SER A 64 -16.47 -19.25 15.41
CA SER A 64 -17.06 -19.76 16.63
C SER A 64 -15.93 -20.40 17.44
N CYS A 65 -15.46 -19.69 18.47
CA CYS A 65 -14.89 -20.31 19.66
C CYS A 65 -15.89 -20.13 20.79
#